data_AF-T1AX55-F1
#
_entry.id   AF-T1AX55-F1
#
_cell.length_a   1.000
_cell.length_b   1.000
_cell.length_c   1.000
_cell.angle_alpha   90.00
_cell.angle_beta   90.00
_cell.angle_gamma   90.00
#
_symmetry.space_group_name_H-M   'P 1'
#
loop_
_entity.id
_entity.type
_entity.pdbx_description
1 polymer ?
#
loop_
_entity_poly.entity_id
_entity_poly.type
_entity_poly.pdbx_seq_one_letter_code
_entity_poly.pdbx_strand_id
1 'polypeptide(L)'
;MTAAFLFSSAALAATTAPVCHGKLFNPLSDTNWNDFFPLTIMGVQLGPNGDPPAMYVPPICECPGAFGLPSFGIGVTYWQPTYIAEVERNAGCAPSLGGAQLFSGYSLEDSEQAYIGSDRGAKNASGSTRMQ
;
A
#
# COMPACT_ATOMS: atom_id res chain seq x y z
N MET A 1 -45.16 -53.21 3.01
CA MET A 1 -44.68 -52.07 3.84
C MET A 1 -43.17 -52.02 3.71
N THR A 2 -42.63 -51.18 2.83
CA THR A 2 -41.18 -51.01 2.63
C THR A 2 -40.82 -49.58 3.03
N ALA A 3 -40.04 -49.43 4.09
CA ALA A 3 -39.61 -48.14 4.62
C ALA A 3 -38.46 -47.57 3.78
N ALA A 4 -38.63 -46.37 3.24
CA ALA A 4 -37.59 -45.62 2.55
C ALA A 4 -36.78 -44.82 3.60
N PHE A 5 -35.49 -45.11 3.73
CA PHE A 5 -34.56 -44.32 4.54
C PHE A 5 -34.12 -43.09 3.75
N LEU A 6 -34.53 -41.90 4.22
CA LEU A 6 -34.07 -40.62 3.69
C LEU A 6 -32.69 -40.29 4.28
N PHE A 7 -31.64 -40.42 3.48
CA PHE A 7 -30.30 -39.95 3.83
C PHE A 7 -30.28 -38.42 3.66
N SER A 8 -30.32 -37.68 4.76
CA SER A 8 -30.16 -36.22 4.75
C SER A 8 -28.68 -35.88 4.54
N SER A 9 -28.34 -35.45 3.33
CA SER A 9 -27.02 -34.92 3.00
C SER A 9 -26.85 -33.55 3.66
N ALA A 10 -26.11 -33.49 4.76
CA ALA A 10 -25.63 -32.22 5.30
C ALA A 10 -24.62 -31.62 4.30
N ALA A 11 -25.04 -30.56 3.60
CA ALA A 11 -24.11 -29.75 2.82
C ALA A 11 -23.18 -29.03 3.78
N LEU A 12 -21.89 -29.41 3.81
CA LEU A 12 -20.85 -28.58 4.41
C LEU A 12 -20.75 -27.31 3.56
N ALA A 13 -21.28 -26.20 4.07
CA ALA A 13 -20.96 -24.89 3.52
C ALA A 13 -19.47 -24.64 3.80
N ALA A 14 -18.63 -24.76 2.77
CA ALA A 14 -17.26 -24.30 2.82
C ALA A 14 -17.29 -22.77 2.90
N THR A 15 -17.03 -22.22 4.08
CA THR A 15 -16.77 -20.80 4.24
C THR A 15 -15.45 -20.52 3.52
N THR A 16 -15.52 -19.98 2.29
CA THR A 16 -14.34 -19.43 1.63
C THR A 16 -13.85 -18.28 2.49
N ALA A 17 -12.78 -18.51 3.24
CA ALA A 17 -12.10 -17.43 3.94
C ALA A 17 -11.79 -16.33 2.91
N PRO A 18 -12.01 -15.06 3.25
CA PRO A 18 -11.68 -13.95 2.36
C PRO A 18 -10.20 -14.07 2.00
N VAL A 19 -9.91 -14.23 0.70
CA VAL A 19 -8.53 -14.47 0.28
C VAL A 19 -7.81 -13.13 0.30
N CYS A 20 -6.96 -12.93 1.31
CA CYS A 20 -6.06 -11.79 1.39
C CYS A 20 -4.95 -11.99 0.35
N HIS A 21 -5.01 -11.24 -0.74
CA HIS A 21 -4.01 -11.25 -1.80
C HIS A 21 -3.10 -10.04 -1.67
N GLY A 22 -1.79 -10.25 -1.80
CA GLY A 22 -0.84 -9.15 -1.77
C GLY A 22 0.54 -9.55 -2.28
N LYS A 23 1.40 -8.54 -2.44
CA LYS A 23 2.82 -8.69 -2.77
C LYS A 23 3.61 -7.88 -1.76
N LEU A 24 4.73 -8.43 -1.31
CA LEU A 24 5.62 -7.69 -0.44
C LEU A 24 6.09 -6.42 -1.17
N PHE A 25 5.80 -5.27 -0.57
CA PHE A 25 6.12 -3.97 -1.14
C PHE A 25 7.63 -3.80 -1.29
N ASN A 26 8.08 -3.54 -2.53
CA ASN A 26 9.46 -3.17 -2.80
C ASN A 26 9.54 -1.66 -3.13
N PRO A 27 10.09 -0.83 -2.23
CA PRO A 27 10.15 0.62 -2.42
C PRO A 27 10.98 1.03 -3.66
N LEU A 28 11.86 0.14 -4.16
CA LEU A 28 12.70 0.42 -5.33
C LEU A 28 11.97 0.20 -6.66
N SER A 29 11.18 -0.86 -6.78
CA SER A 29 10.58 -1.27 -8.06
C SER A 29 9.10 -0.94 -8.18
N ASP A 30 8.38 -0.93 -7.05
CA ASP A 30 6.92 -0.82 -7.03
C ASP A 30 6.47 0.65 -6.89
N THR A 31 7.41 1.53 -6.50
CA THR A 31 7.17 2.97 -6.43
C THR A 31 7.45 3.63 -7.78
N ASN A 32 6.56 4.52 -8.20
CA ASN A 32 6.86 5.42 -9.30
C ASN A 32 7.72 6.58 -8.79
N TRP A 33 9.01 6.56 -9.15
CA TRP A 33 9.97 7.58 -8.72
C TRP A 33 9.67 8.98 -9.24
N ASN A 34 8.82 9.10 -10.27
CA ASN A 34 8.39 10.41 -10.75
C ASN A 34 7.48 11.14 -9.76
N ASP A 35 6.85 10.43 -8.82
CA ASP A 35 5.93 11.03 -7.86
C ASP A 35 6.65 11.66 -6.65
N PHE A 36 7.97 11.48 -6.54
CA PHE A 36 8.80 12.22 -5.58
C PHE A 36 9.11 13.65 -6.03
N PHE A 37 8.81 13.97 -7.29
CA PHE A 37 8.97 15.32 -7.81
C PHE A 37 7.86 16.24 -7.27
N PRO A 38 8.15 17.55 -7.14
CA PRO A 38 9.39 18.23 -7.50
C PRO A 38 10.53 17.99 -6.48
N LEU A 39 11.74 17.77 -7.00
CA LEU A 39 12.97 17.58 -6.22
C LEU A 39 13.91 18.74 -6.55
N THR A 40 14.28 19.54 -5.57
CA THR A 40 15.27 20.61 -5.75
C THR A 40 16.52 20.28 -4.97
N ILE A 41 17.67 20.31 -5.63
CA ILE A 41 18.98 20.12 -5.02
C ILE A 41 19.81 21.36 -5.31
N MET A 42 20.31 22.04 -4.27
CA MET A 42 21.08 23.28 -4.42
C MET A 42 20.34 24.36 -5.27
N GLY A 43 19.01 24.43 -5.18
CA GLY A 43 18.21 25.36 -5.99
C GLY A 43 18.00 24.96 -7.46
N VAL A 44 18.53 23.81 -7.90
CA VAL A 44 18.24 23.23 -9.21
C VAL A 44 17.03 22.31 -9.11
N GLN A 45 15.97 22.66 -9.82
CA GLN A 45 14.73 21.92 -9.83
C GLN A 45 14.80 20.76 -10.83
N LEU A 46 14.43 19.57 -10.38
CA LEU A 46 14.33 18.36 -11.17
C LEU A 46 12.85 17.97 -11.22
N GLY A 47 12.34 17.71 -12.44
CA GLY A 47 10.97 17.27 -12.66
C GLY A 47 10.10 18.24 -13.48
N PRO A 48 8.91 17.80 -13.93
CA PRO A 48 8.07 18.55 -14.86
C PRO A 48 7.28 19.70 -14.23
N ASN A 49 7.34 19.89 -12.91
CA ASN A 49 6.62 20.93 -12.17
C ASN A 49 7.57 21.63 -11.18
N GLY A 50 7.24 22.87 -10.81
CA GLY A 50 8.01 23.61 -9.82
C GLY A 50 7.59 23.30 -8.38
N ASP A 51 8.50 23.50 -7.42
CA ASP A 51 8.21 23.38 -6.00
C ASP A 51 7.04 24.30 -5.60
N PRO A 52 6.10 23.82 -4.77
CA PRO A 52 5.10 24.71 -4.18
C PRO A 52 5.79 25.80 -3.34
N PRO A 53 5.21 27.00 -3.16
CA PRO A 53 5.86 28.11 -2.46
C PRO A 53 6.33 27.80 -1.02
N ALA A 54 5.73 26.78 -0.39
CA ALA A 54 6.09 26.30 0.93
C ALA A 54 7.38 25.44 0.95
N MET A 55 7.82 24.91 -0.19
CA MET A 55 9.04 24.13 -0.35
C MET A 55 10.15 25.02 -0.91
N TYR A 56 10.70 25.91 -0.07
CA TYR A 56 11.85 26.73 -0.44
C TYR A 56 12.95 26.63 0.60
N VAL A 57 14.15 26.28 0.15
CA VAL A 57 15.37 26.24 0.95
C VAL A 57 16.49 26.90 0.14
N PRO A 58 17.38 27.70 0.75
CA PRO A 58 18.51 28.26 0.03
C PRO A 58 19.46 27.14 -0.47
N PRO A 59 20.15 27.30 -1.61
CA PRO A 59 21.07 26.29 -2.18
C PRO A 59 22.12 25.80 -1.19
N ILE A 60 22.62 26.74 -0.39
CA ILE A 60 23.53 26.51 0.73
C ILE A 60 22.79 27.00 1.98
N CYS A 61 22.69 26.15 2.99
CA CYS A 61 22.04 26.47 4.25
C CYS A 61 23.02 26.33 5.41
N GLU A 62 22.85 27.19 6.41
CA GLU A 62 23.52 27.06 7.69
C GLU A 62 22.61 26.26 8.62
N CYS A 63 23.01 25.02 8.91
CA CYS A 63 22.29 24.14 9.82
C CYS A 63 22.98 24.16 11.20
N PRO A 64 22.21 24.12 12.30
CA PRO A 64 22.79 23.97 13.63
C PRO A 64 23.57 22.65 13.70
N GLY A 65 24.89 22.76 13.79
CA GLY A 65 25.78 21.60 13.88
C GLY A 65 25.92 21.09 15.31
N ALA A 66 26.55 19.93 15.45
CA ALA A 66 26.92 19.40 16.75
C ALA A 66 27.86 20.39 17.48
N PHE A 67 27.69 20.51 18.80
CA PHE A 67 28.50 21.39 19.67
C PHE A 67 28.35 22.91 19.44
N GLY A 68 27.27 23.36 18.80
CA GLY A 68 27.00 24.80 18.62
C GLY A 68 27.84 25.47 17.54
N LEU A 69 28.56 24.68 16.73
CA LEU A 69 29.22 25.17 15.53
C LEU A 69 28.24 25.12 14.35
N PRO A 70 28.18 26.18 13.52
CA PRO A 70 27.35 26.15 12.34
C PRO A 70 27.92 25.17 11.31
N SER A 71 27.04 24.31 10.79
CA SER A 71 27.38 23.36 9.72
C SER A 71 26.81 23.88 8.40
N PHE A 72 27.63 23.90 7.36
CA PHE A 72 27.18 24.26 6.02
C PHE A 72 26.63 23.01 5.34
N GLY A 73 25.34 23.07 4.98
CA GLY A 73 24.61 22.04 4.28
C GLY A 73 24.19 22.49 2.89
N ILE A 74 23.67 21.54 2.13
CA ILE A 74 23.04 21.79 0.84
C ILE A 74 21.52 21.74 1.02
N GLY A 75 20.83 22.69 0.44
CA GLY A 75 19.38 22.72 0.45
C GLY A 75 18.81 21.62 -0.44
N VAL A 76 17.97 20.76 0.13
CA VAL A 76 17.18 19.76 -0.61
C VAL A 76 15.71 19.86 -0.23
N THR A 77 14.82 19.89 -1.23
CA THR A 77 13.35 19.81 -1.04
C THR A 77 12.80 18.71 -1.92
N TYR A 78 11.89 17.91 -1.36
CA TYR A 78 11.19 16.85 -2.07
C TYR A 78 9.95 16.43 -1.30
N TRP A 79 9.07 15.67 -1.94
CA TRP A 79 7.92 15.07 -1.27
C TRP A 79 8.35 13.77 -0.58
N GLN A 80 8.40 13.76 0.76
CA GLN A 80 8.80 12.57 1.51
C GLN A 80 7.58 11.74 1.93
N PRO A 81 7.45 10.48 1.48
CA PRO A 81 6.47 9.55 2.04
C PRO A 81 6.95 9.10 3.43
N THR A 82 6.19 9.45 4.47
CA THR A 82 6.50 9.10 5.86
C THR A 82 5.69 7.91 6.37
N TYR A 83 4.59 7.58 5.70
CA TYR A 83 3.73 6.44 6.03
C TYR A 83 3.12 5.85 4.76
N ILE A 84 2.80 4.57 4.82
CA ILE A 84 2.04 3.85 3.80
C ILE A 84 0.66 3.58 4.42
N ALA A 85 -0.39 4.08 3.78
CA ALA A 85 -1.76 3.80 4.15
C ALA A 85 -2.34 2.85 3.09
N GLU A 86 -2.86 1.70 3.54
CA GLU A 86 -3.51 0.72 2.68
C GLU A 86 -5.01 0.65 3.01
N VAL A 87 -5.83 0.47 1.97
CA VAL A 87 -7.30 0.47 2.09
C VAL A 87 -7.80 -0.92 1.75
N GLU A 88 -8.15 -1.66 2.81
CA GLU A 88 -8.54 -3.05 2.69
C GLU A 88 -10.03 -3.25 2.81
N ARG A 89 -10.54 -4.21 2.03
CA ARG A 89 -11.93 -4.68 2.13
C ARG A 89 -12.10 -5.79 3.16
N ASN A 90 -11.03 -6.56 3.37
CA ASN A 90 -10.99 -7.61 4.37
C ASN A 90 -10.27 -7.07 5.61
N ALA A 91 -10.94 -7.09 6.75
CA ALA A 91 -10.40 -6.54 7.99
C ALA A 91 -9.15 -7.33 8.41
N GLY A 92 -8.05 -6.61 8.63
CA GLY A 92 -6.76 -7.20 9.02
C GLY A 92 -5.97 -7.85 7.89
N CYS A 93 -6.39 -7.69 6.63
CA CYS A 93 -5.52 -8.00 5.49
C CYS A 93 -4.44 -6.91 5.36
N ALA A 94 -3.23 -7.30 4.93
CA ALA A 94 -2.14 -6.37 4.64
C ALA A 94 -1.51 -6.73 3.28
N PRO A 95 -1.99 -6.15 2.15
CA PRO A 95 -1.51 -6.50 0.82
C PRO A 95 -0.05 -6.11 0.64
N SER A 96 0.40 -5.01 1.25
CA SER A 96 1.79 -4.55 1.20
C SER A 96 2.75 -5.52 1.89
N LEU A 97 2.23 -6.38 2.77
CA LEU A 97 2.97 -7.40 3.50
C LEU A 97 2.82 -8.80 2.86
N GLY A 98 2.53 -8.85 1.56
CA GLY A 98 2.36 -10.12 0.84
C GLY A 98 0.99 -10.77 1.05
N GLY A 99 -0.01 -10.02 1.50
CA GLY A 99 -1.34 -10.55 1.81
C GLY A 99 -1.39 -11.24 3.18
N ALA A 100 -0.62 -10.75 4.15
CA ALA A 100 -0.63 -11.29 5.50
C ALA A 100 -1.92 -10.91 6.24
N GLN A 101 -2.50 -11.85 6.99
CA GLN A 101 -3.59 -11.58 7.90
C GLN A 101 -2.99 -11.18 9.26
N LEU A 102 -2.99 -9.88 9.57
CA LEU A 102 -2.37 -9.32 10.78
C LEU A 102 -3.16 -9.65 12.05
N PHE A 103 -4.48 -9.88 11.93
CA PHE A 103 -5.34 -10.15 13.07
C PHE A 103 -6.22 -11.38 12.86
N SER A 104 -6.08 -12.35 13.76
CA SER A 104 -6.90 -13.56 13.79
C SER A 104 -8.24 -13.25 14.45
N GLY A 105 -9.35 -13.38 13.72
CA GLY A 105 -10.71 -13.22 14.24
C GLY A 105 -11.52 -12.05 13.67
N TYR A 106 -10.89 -11.18 12.87
CA TYR A 106 -11.53 -10.00 12.28
C TYR A 106 -12.13 -10.28 10.90
N SER A 107 -11.98 -11.50 10.36
CA SER A 107 -12.56 -11.92 9.06
C SER A 107 -14.10 -11.97 9.03
N LEU A 108 -14.76 -11.59 10.12
CA LEU A 108 -16.21 -11.45 10.23
C LEU A 108 -16.64 -9.97 10.23
N GLU A 109 -15.70 -9.04 10.39
CA GLU A 109 -15.90 -7.59 10.28
C GLU A 109 -15.65 -7.07 8.86
N ASP A 110 -15.55 -8.00 7.91
CA ASP A 110 -15.50 -7.67 6.50
C ASP A 110 -16.81 -6.97 6.11
N SER A 111 -16.69 -6.00 5.20
CA SER A 111 -17.88 -5.29 4.73
C SER A 111 -18.80 -6.30 4.03
N GLU A 112 -20.09 -6.35 4.38
CA GLU A 112 -21.13 -7.19 3.73
C GLU A 112 -21.37 -6.85 2.24
N GLN A 113 -20.44 -6.16 1.58
CA GLN A 113 -20.37 -6.02 0.15
C GLN A 113 -19.73 -7.27 -0.46
N ALA A 114 -20.51 -8.34 -0.56
CA ALA A 114 -20.12 -9.54 -1.31
C ALA A 114 -19.77 -9.16 -2.76
N TYR A 115 -18.48 -9.23 -3.09
CA TYR A 115 -18.01 -8.99 -4.45
C TYR A 115 -18.32 -10.22 -5.32
N ILE A 116 -19.33 -10.13 -6.18
CA ILE A 116 -19.56 -11.07 -7.28
C ILE A 116 -18.44 -10.87 -8.32
N GLY A 117 -17.27 -11.45 -8.11
CA GLY A 117 -16.19 -11.38 -9.08
C GLY A 117 -14.91 -12.18 -8.79
N SER A 118 -14.89 -13.03 -7.75
CA SER A 118 -13.70 -13.80 -7.36
C SER A 118 -13.14 -14.70 -8.47
N ASP A 119 -13.98 -15.20 -9.39
CA ASP A 119 -13.52 -16.19 -10.38
C ASP A 119 -12.92 -15.60 -11.67
N ARG A 120 -12.99 -14.27 -11.90
CA ARG A 120 -12.42 -13.66 -13.13
C ARG A 120 -11.02 -13.06 -12.93
N GLY A 121 -10.60 -12.80 -11.69
CA GLY A 121 -9.30 -12.18 -11.39
C GLY A 121 -8.12 -13.16 -11.36
N ALA A 122 -8.36 -14.40 -10.92
CA ALA A 122 -7.29 -15.41 -10.76
C ALA A 122 -6.64 -15.86 -12.08
N LYS A 123 -7.32 -15.70 -13.23
CA LYS A 123 -6.73 -16.03 -14.54
C LYS A 123 -5.98 -14.88 -15.21
N ASN A 124 -6.06 -13.65 -14.67
CA ASN A 124 -5.46 -12.45 -15.27
C ASN A 124 -4.52 -11.67 -14.31
N ALA A 125 -4.25 -12.16 -13.11
CA ALA A 125 -3.39 -11.49 -12.10
C ALA A 125 -1.88 -11.55 -12.39
N SER A 126 -1.47 -11.75 -13.65
CA SER A 126 -0.11 -11.44 -14.13
C SER A 126 0.03 -9.98 -14.56
N GLY A 127 -0.93 -9.11 -14.20
CA GLY A 127 -0.95 -7.69 -14.54
C GLY A 127 -0.88 -6.81 -13.30
N SER A 128 0.34 -6.49 -12.86
CA SER A 128 0.77 -5.30 -12.12
C SER A 128 -0.33 -4.37 -11.57
N THR A 129 -0.72 -4.54 -10.29
CA THR A 129 -1.34 -3.46 -9.51
C THR A 129 -0.28 -2.41 -9.19
N ARG A 130 -0.22 -1.33 -9.97
CA ARG A 130 0.50 -0.11 -9.59
C ARG A 130 -0.38 0.67 -8.61
N MET A 131 0.16 1.03 -7.45
CA MET A 131 -0.42 2.11 -6.66
C MET A 131 -0.22 3.40 -7.45
N GLN A 132 -1.32 4.01 -7.87
CA GLN A 132 -1.38 5.39 -8.36
C GLN A 132 -1.52 6.32 -7.16
#